data_AF-A0A6J4T905-F1
#
_entry.id   AF-A0A6J4T905-F1
#
_cell.length_a   1.000
_cell.length_b   1.000
_cell.length_c   1.000
_cell.angle_alpha   90.00
_cell.angle_beta   90.00
_cell.angle_gamma   90.00
#
_symmetry.space_group_name_H-M   'P 1'
#
loop_
_entity.id
_entity.type
_entity.pdbx_description
1 polymer ?
#
loop_
_entity_poly.entity_id
_entity_poly.type
_entity_poly.pdbx_seq_one_letter_code
_entity_poly.pdbx_strand_id
1 'polypeptide(L)'
;MGVPLTVVATAFACANLATVKLNRAAATPGTQVSFAGRNFNSNAAASPVSVRWNGRNGEVLFTGRPSSNGRMSATFTVPNASPGHYVVVATQIGPNGRPAAGTPGRAPLRVARSAGSSTVAAPVTTGGGPVAPQTLAIGLGLSALMLVGGLSAMAARRRRLPAGISSAA
;
A
#
# COMPACT_ATOMS: atom_id res chain seq x y z
N MET A 1 -23.66 6.31 37.79
CA MET A 1 -23.68 6.85 36.41
C MET A 1 -22.81 5.95 35.52
N GLY A 2 -23.37 4.86 35.00
CA GLY A 2 -22.66 3.94 34.12
C GLY A 2 -22.86 4.35 32.68
N VAL A 3 -21.79 4.79 32.00
CA VAL A 3 -21.85 5.10 30.57
C VAL A 3 -21.87 3.77 29.82
N PRO A 4 -22.90 3.44 29.02
CA PRO A 4 -22.96 2.17 28.31
C PRO A 4 -21.87 2.12 27.24
N LEU A 5 -21.04 1.07 27.28
CA LEU A 5 -19.92 0.81 26.35
C LEU A 5 -20.36 0.72 24.87
N THR A 6 -21.64 0.55 24.60
CA THR A 6 -22.21 0.40 23.25
C THR A 6 -22.24 1.70 22.45
N VAL A 7 -22.23 2.88 23.08
CA VAL A 7 -22.23 4.18 22.36
C VAL A 7 -20.84 4.55 21.82
N VAL A 8 -19.77 3.88 22.29
CA VAL A 8 -18.40 4.25 21.91
C VAL A 8 -17.96 3.65 20.55
N ALA A 9 -18.62 2.58 20.08
CA ALA A 9 -18.17 1.84 18.89
C ALA A 9 -18.44 2.54 17.54
N THR A 10 -19.48 3.37 17.43
CA THR A 10 -19.86 4.02 16.16
C THR A 10 -18.98 5.22 15.79
N ALA A 11 -18.24 5.79 16.75
CA ALA A 11 -17.38 6.96 16.50
C ALA A 11 -16.17 6.64 15.61
N PHE A 12 -15.70 5.38 15.57
CA PHE A 12 -14.54 4.99 14.75
C PHE A 12 -14.86 4.87 13.25
N ALA A 13 -16.13 4.69 12.89
CA ALA A 13 -16.55 4.58 11.49
C ALA A 13 -16.71 5.96 10.81
N CYS A 14 -17.07 7.00 11.56
CA CYS A 14 -17.22 8.37 11.03
C CYS A 14 -15.96 9.23 11.21
N ALA A 15 -14.97 8.78 11.99
CA ALA A 15 -13.70 9.50 12.13
C ALA A 15 -12.87 9.38 10.84
N ASN A 16 -12.43 10.50 10.28
CA ASN A 16 -11.48 10.52 9.17
C ASN A 16 -10.13 9.96 9.65
N LEU A 17 -9.88 8.67 9.44
CA LEU A 17 -8.63 8.02 9.84
C LEU A 17 -7.45 8.54 9.02
N ALA A 18 -6.32 8.80 9.70
CA ALA A 18 -5.08 9.15 9.04
C ALA A 18 -4.58 7.95 8.24
N THR A 19 -4.46 8.12 6.93
CA THR A 19 -3.97 7.07 6.04
C THR A 19 -2.55 7.38 5.62
N VAL A 20 -1.71 6.36 5.57
CA VAL A 20 -0.31 6.47 5.16
C VAL A 20 -0.04 5.44 4.08
N LYS A 21 0.69 5.86 3.05
CA LYS A 21 1.22 5.00 2.01
C LYS A 21 2.70 5.30 1.81
N LEU A 22 3.46 4.25 1.58
CA LEU A 22 4.85 4.36 1.14
C LEU A 22 4.89 4.09 -0.35
N ASN A 23 5.83 4.71 -1.07
CA ASN A 23 6.03 4.38 -2.50
C ASN A 23 6.48 2.92 -2.71
N ARG A 24 7.09 2.32 -1.69
CA ARG A 24 7.58 0.95 -1.70
C ARG A 24 7.26 0.27 -0.37
N ALA A 25 6.80 -0.99 -0.44
CA ALA A 25 6.55 -1.82 0.72
C ALA A 25 7.82 -2.54 1.22
N ALA A 26 8.91 -2.50 0.46
CA ALA A 26 10.21 -3.05 0.83
C ALA A 26 11.36 -2.11 0.46
N ALA A 27 12.37 -2.04 1.32
CA ALA A 27 13.52 -1.15 1.18
C ALA A 27 14.75 -1.74 1.88
N THR A 28 15.96 -1.38 1.45
CA THR A 28 17.19 -1.72 2.18
C THR A 28 17.60 -0.56 3.08
N PRO A 29 18.34 -0.80 4.18
CA PRO A 29 18.86 0.29 5.02
C PRO A 29 19.64 1.33 4.19
N GLY A 30 19.49 2.61 4.54
CA GLY A 30 20.10 3.72 3.82
C GLY A 30 19.38 4.14 2.53
N THR A 31 18.37 3.39 2.07
CA THR A 31 17.58 3.84 0.91
C THR A 31 16.55 4.88 1.30
N GLN A 32 16.27 5.75 0.34
CA GLN A 32 15.28 6.80 0.49
C GLN A 32 13.89 6.27 0.11
N VAL A 33 12.92 6.47 1.00
CA VAL A 33 11.52 6.03 0.85
C VAL A 33 10.62 7.25 0.96
N SER A 34 9.66 7.39 0.04
CA SER A 34 8.69 8.46 0.11
C SER A 34 7.43 8.02 0.82
N PHE A 35 6.97 8.90 1.69
CA PHE A 35 5.79 8.81 2.52
C PHE A 35 4.74 9.76 1.94
N ALA A 36 3.52 9.27 1.77
CA ALA A 36 2.36 10.05 1.43
C ALA A 36 1.25 9.74 2.43
N GLY A 37 0.79 10.75 3.16
CA GLY A 37 -0.30 10.61 4.10
C GLY A 37 -1.41 11.63 3.92
N ARG A 38 -2.59 11.30 4.44
CA ARG A 38 -3.82 12.08 4.32
C ARG A 38 -4.61 12.06 5.62
N ASN A 39 -5.56 13.00 5.73
CA ASN A 39 -6.46 13.17 6.86
C ASN A 39 -5.74 13.56 8.17
N PHE A 40 -4.64 14.31 8.05
CA PHE A 40 -4.01 14.96 9.20
C PHE A 40 -4.68 16.29 9.53
N ASN A 41 -4.56 16.73 10.78
CA ASN A 41 -5.08 18.01 11.21
C ASN A 41 -4.21 19.15 10.65
N SER A 42 -4.81 20.07 9.90
CA SER A 42 -4.13 21.22 9.28
C SER A 42 -4.24 22.52 10.09
N ASN A 43 -4.90 22.49 11.26
CA ASN A 43 -5.00 23.65 12.14
C ASN A 43 -3.60 24.06 12.65
N ALA A 44 -3.30 25.36 12.60
CA ALA A 44 -2.01 25.90 13.03
C ALA A 44 -1.69 25.68 14.53
N ALA A 45 -2.71 25.50 15.36
CA ALA A 45 -2.58 25.16 16.79
C ALA A 45 -2.32 23.66 17.04
N ALA A 46 -2.47 22.80 16.03
CA ALA A 46 -2.06 21.40 16.12
C ALA A 46 -0.53 21.28 16.01
N SER A 47 0.03 20.22 16.60
CA SER A 47 1.44 19.90 16.41
C SER A 47 1.73 19.55 14.95
N PRO A 48 2.99 19.69 14.48
CA PRO A 48 3.39 19.04 13.25
C PRO A 48 3.19 17.52 13.34
N VAL A 49 3.01 16.88 12.19
CA VAL A 49 2.99 15.42 12.08
C VAL A 49 4.42 14.92 12.23
N SER A 50 4.60 13.97 13.15
CA SER A 50 5.87 13.27 13.36
C SER A 50 5.78 11.89 12.75
N VAL A 51 6.66 11.60 11.79
CA VAL A 51 6.82 10.27 11.18
C VAL A 51 7.89 9.54 11.96
N ARG A 52 7.55 8.39 12.51
CA ARG A 52 8.38 7.65 13.47
C ARG A 52 8.63 6.23 13.01
N TRP A 53 9.82 5.74 13.32
CA TRP A 53 10.26 4.38 13.04
C TRP A 53 9.76 3.41 14.10
N ASN A 54 9.20 2.28 13.65
CA ASN A 54 8.89 1.11 14.46
C ASN A 54 8.05 1.36 15.73
N GLY A 55 7.15 2.35 15.70
CA GLY A 55 6.22 2.60 16.80
C GLY A 55 5.97 4.06 17.10
N ARG A 56 5.06 4.30 18.06
CA ARG A 56 4.64 5.65 18.48
C ARG A 56 5.70 6.40 19.28
N ASN A 57 6.58 5.67 19.96
CA ASN A 57 7.68 6.22 20.75
C ASN A 57 9.05 6.01 20.09
N GLY A 58 9.09 5.49 18.87
CA GLY A 58 10.35 5.22 18.18
C GLY A 58 11.01 6.49 17.65
N GLU A 59 12.15 6.31 16.99
CA GLU A 59 12.94 7.38 16.39
C GLU A 59 12.12 8.22 15.42
N VAL A 60 12.30 9.54 15.43
CA VAL A 60 11.61 10.44 14.50
C VAL A 60 12.41 10.54 13.22
N LEU A 61 11.83 10.07 12.12
CA LEU A 61 12.45 10.09 10.79
C LEU A 61 12.22 11.42 10.07
N PHE A 62 11.06 12.04 10.34
CA PHE A 62 10.67 13.30 9.72
C PHE A 62 9.62 14.01 10.56
N THR A 63 9.61 15.34 10.53
CA THR A 63 8.50 16.15 11.06
C THR A 63 8.09 17.21 10.04
N GLY A 64 6.80 17.48 9.95
CA GLY A 64 6.32 18.53 9.06
C GLY A 64 4.84 18.85 9.26
N ARG A 65 4.41 19.97 8.69
CA ARG A 65 3.00 20.37 8.73
C ARG A 65 2.28 19.84 7.48
N PRO A 66 1.06 19.28 7.63
CA PRO A 66 0.25 18.95 6.48
C PRO A 66 -0.26 20.21 5.78
N SER A 67 -0.62 20.10 4.51
CA SER A 67 -1.31 21.16 3.77
C SER A 67 -2.72 21.39 4.31
N SER A 68 -3.38 22.47 3.88
CA SER A 68 -4.73 22.84 4.33
C SER A 68 -5.77 21.73 4.19
N ASN A 69 -5.62 20.87 3.19
CA ASN A 69 -6.47 19.69 2.94
C ASN A 69 -6.05 18.42 3.73
N GLY A 70 -5.16 18.55 4.73
CA GLY A 70 -4.72 17.44 5.58
C GLY A 70 -3.82 16.42 4.90
N ARG A 71 -3.23 16.76 3.73
CA ARG A 71 -2.27 15.90 3.02
C ARG A 71 -0.84 16.24 3.41
N MET A 72 0.05 15.27 3.32
CA MET A 72 1.46 15.45 3.60
C MET A 72 2.26 14.46 2.78
N SER A 73 3.35 14.94 2.18
CA SER A 73 4.34 14.09 1.55
C SER A 73 5.70 14.40 2.14
N ALA A 74 6.49 13.38 2.38
CA ALA A 74 7.82 13.50 2.94
C ALA A 74 8.69 12.38 2.39
N THR A 75 9.99 12.53 2.56
CA THR A 75 10.94 11.50 2.19
C THR A 75 11.89 11.29 3.35
N PHE A 76 12.14 10.03 3.70
CA PHE A 76 13.04 9.68 4.79
C PHE A 76 13.99 8.57 4.36
N THR A 77 15.11 8.49 5.06
CA THR A 77 16.09 7.42 4.89
C THR A 77 15.76 6.28 5.84
N VAL A 78 15.74 5.05 5.34
CA VAL A 78 15.52 3.87 6.18
C VAL A 78 16.71 3.71 7.14
N PRO A 79 16.50 3.70 8.47
CA PRO A 79 17.59 3.58 9.43
C PRO A 79 18.28 2.22 9.33
N ASN A 80 19.47 2.11 9.91
CA ASN A 80 20.21 0.86 9.94
C ASN A 80 19.53 -0.14 10.89
N ALA A 81 18.69 -1.01 10.31
CA ALA A 81 17.91 -1.99 11.03
C ALA A 81 18.10 -3.39 10.42
N SER A 82 18.01 -4.43 11.26
CA SER A 82 18.08 -5.81 10.80
C SER A 82 16.96 -6.11 9.80
N PRO A 83 17.17 -7.02 8.82
CA PRO A 83 16.11 -7.42 7.90
C PRO A 83 14.88 -7.93 8.64
N GLY A 84 13.69 -7.46 8.27
CA GLY A 84 12.47 -7.78 9.01
C GLY A 84 11.28 -6.89 8.63
N HIS A 85 10.18 -7.04 9.36
CA HIS A 85 8.98 -6.24 9.20
C HIS A 85 8.94 -5.11 10.22
N TYR A 86 8.76 -3.89 9.74
CA TYR A 86 8.70 -2.68 10.54
C TYR A 86 7.43 -1.90 10.20
N VAL A 87 7.06 -0.97 11.07
CA VAL A 87 5.93 -0.07 10.86
C VAL A 87 6.40 1.37 10.94
N VAL A 88 6.08 2.14 9.92
CA VAL A 88 6.22 3.60 9.94
C VAL A 88 4.94 4.18 10.52
N VAL A 89 5.07 5.01 11.55
CA VAL A 89 3.94 5.54 12.32
C VAL A 89 3.92 7.06 12.22
N ALA A 90 2.83 7.63 11.73
CA ALA A 90 2.61 9.06 11.70
C ALA A 90 1.71 9.49 12.86
N THR A 91 2.22 10.34 13.74
CA THR A 91 1.52 10.80 14.95
C THR A 91 1.35 12.30 14.92
N GLN A 92 0.24 12.80 15.49
CA GLN A 92 0.01 14.23 15.64
C GLN A 92 -0.78 14.48 16.94
N ILE A 93 -0.53 15.62 17.58
CA ILE A 93 -1.32 16.13 18.70
C ILE A 93 -2.20 17.27 18.18
N GLY A 94 -3.50 17.18 18.45
CA GLY A 94 -4.47 18.20 18.07
C GLY A 94 -4.39 19.45 18.96
N PRO A 95 -5.15 20.51 18.61
CA PRO A 95 -5.15 21.78 19.35
C PRO A 95 -5.58 21.65 20.82
N ASN A 96 -6.31 20.59 21.16
CA ASN A 96 -6.78 20.28 22.51
C ASN A 96 -5.75 19.50 23.36
N GLY A 97 -4.50 19.37 22.89
CA GLY A 97 -3.45 18.62 23.59
C GLY A 97 -3.63 17.09 23.57
N ARG A 98 -4.65 16.58 22.88
CA ARG A 98 -4.92 15.13 22.73
C ARG A 98 -4.40 14.63 21.38
N PRO A 99 -4.23 13.31 21.17
CA PRO A 99 -3.91 12.77 19.85
C PRO A 99 -4.93 13.27 18.83
N ALA A 100 -4.45 13.79 17.69
CA ALA A 100 -5.33 14.28 16.64
C ALA A 100 -6.23 13.14 16.15
N ALA A 101 -7.51 13.44 15.92
CA ALA A 101 -8.47 12.44 15.45
C ALA A 101 -7.93 11.72 14.20
N GLY A 102 -8.11 10.40 14.16
CA GLY A 102 -7.62 9.56 13.07
C GLY A 102 -6.14 9.17 13.14
N THR A 103 -5.33 9.78 14.01
CA THR A 103 -3.93 9.35 14.23
C THR A 103 -3.84 8.27 15.34
N PRO A 104 -2.86 7.35 15.29
CA PRO A 104 -1.74 7.30 14.35
C PRO A 104 -2.08 6.68 12.99
N GLY A 105 -1.52 7.27 11.92
CA GLY A 105 -1.45 6.62 10.62
C GLY A 105 -0.32 5.60 10.59
N ARG A 106 -0.52 4.44 9.97
CA ARG A 106 0.47 3.34 9.94
C ARG A 106 0.71 2.86 8.53
N ALA A 107 1.96 2.58 8.19
CA ALA A 107 2.32 1.88 6.97
C ALA A 107 3.38 0.80 7.24
N PRO A 108 3.18 -0.43 6.76
CA PRO A 108 4.19 -1.48 6.88
C PRO A 108 5.35 -1.22 5.93
N LEU A 109 6.56 -1.52 6.39
CA LEU A 109 7.77 -1.53 5.57
C LEU A 109 8.57 -2.79 5.90
N ARG A 110 8.92 -3.57 4.87
CA ARG A 110 9.85 -4.68 5.01
C ARG A 110 11.28 -4.20 4.72
N VAL A 111 12.15 -4.31 5.71
CA VAL A 111 13.58 -4.08 5.52
C VAL A 111 14.19 -5.35 4.93
N ALA A 112 14.70 -5.25 3.72
CA ALA A 112 15.44 -6.32 3.07
C ALA A 112 16.93 -6.25 3.46
N ARG A 113 17.61 -7.39 3.44
CA ARG A 113 19.07 -7.39 3.50
C ARG A 113 19.58 -6.68 2.24
N SER A 114 20.56 -5.79 2.39
CA SER A 114 21.24 -5.23 1.23
C SER A 114 21.83 -6.40 0.46
N ALA A 115 21.28 -6.69 -0.71
CA ALA A 115 21.87 -7.67 -1.60
C ALA A 115 23.12 -7.00 -2.17
N GLY A 116 24.28 -7.22 -1.54
CA GLY A 116 25.51 -7.23 -2.33
C GLY A 116 25.31 -8.34 -3.36
N SER A 117 24.99 -7.95 -4.59
CA SER A 117 24.84 -8.79 -5.79
C SER A 117 24.69 -10.28 -5.48
N SER A 118 23.50 -10.71 -5.07
CA SER A 118 23.23 -12.13 -4.92
C SER A 118 23.00 -12.71 -6.31
N THR A 119 24.10 -12.98 -7.03
CA THR A 119 24.13 -14.00 -8.09
C THR A 119 23.86 -15.32 -7.39
N VAL A 120 22.58 -15.69 -7.26
CA VAL A 120 22.23 -17.08 -7.02
C VAL A 120 22.66 -17.80 -8.28
N ALA A 121 23.85 -18.39 -8.24
CA ALA A 121 24.27 -19.39 -9.19
C ALA A 121 23.18 -20.48 -9.18
N ALA A 122 22.56 -20.71 -10.34
CA ALA A 122 21.65 -21.83 -10.52
C ALA A 122 22.36 -23.12 -10.07
N PRO A 123 21.65 -24.07 -9.43
CA PRO A 123 22.25 -25.34 -9.05
C PRO A 123 22.81 -26.02 -10.31
N VAL A 124 24.13 -26.22 -10.33
CA VAL A 124 24.80 -27.00 -11.37
C VAL A 124 24.33 -28.43 -11.27
N THR A 125 23.49 -28.86 -12.20
CA THR A 125 23.24 -30.28 -12.42
C THR A 125 24.52 -30.87 -13.00
N THR A 126 25.22 -31.69 -12.22
CA THR A 126 26.31 -32.54 -12.69
C THR A 126 25.75 -33.50 -13.74
N GLY A 127 25.88 -33.15 -15.01
CA GLY A 127 25.50 -33.97 -16.14
C GLY A 127 26.36 -33.57 -17.34
N GLY A 128 27.30 -34.44 -17.70
CA GLY A 128 28.35 -34.15 -18.67
C GLY A 128 27.88 -33.85 -20.09
N GLY A 129 28.67 -33.02 -20.77
CA GLY A 129 28.61 -32.80 -22.22
C GLY A 129 29.22 -31.45 -22.61
N PRO A 130 30.26 -31.39 -23.46
CA PRO A 130 30.80 -30.12 -23.94
C PRO A 130 30.01 -29.68 -25.18
N VAL A 131 29.36 -28.52 -25.14
CA VAL A 131 28.96 -27.81 -26.37
C VAL A 131 29.04 -26.30 -26.14
N ALA A 132 29.67 -25.66 -27.11
CA ALA A 132 30.07 -24.26 -27.17
C ALA A 132 28.84 -23.30 -27.31
N PRO A 133 29.05 -21.97 -27.30
CA PRO A 133 28.05 -20.99 -26.90
C PRO A 133 27.11 -20.53 -28.03
N GLN A 134 26.17 -19.65 -27.63
CA GLN A 134 25.43 -18.62 -28.35
C GLN A 134 24.41 -19.01 -29.44
N THR A 135 23.12 -18.75 -29.18
CA THR A 135 22.31 -17.77 -29.94
C THR A 135 20.91 -17.61 -29.35
N LEU A 136 20.49 -16.35 -29.30
CA LEU A 136 19.19 -15.80 -28.96
C LEU A 136 18.09 -16.35 -29.89
N ALA A 137 17.05 -16.98 -29.35
CA ALA A 137 15.86 -17.37 -30.12
C ALA A 137 14.59 -17.01 -29.34
N ILE A 138 13.86 -16.03 -29.85
CA ILE A 138 12.51 -15.65 -29.47
C ILE A 138 11.58 -16.80 -29.89
N GLY A 139 10.85 -17.41 -28.96
CA GLY A 139 9.99 -18.57 -29.24
C GLY A 139 8.58 -18.42 -28.65
N LEU A 140 7.63 -18.06 -29.51
CA LEU A 140 6.19 -18.17 -29.28
C LEU A 140 5.80 -19.63 -29.01
N GLY A 141 5.24 -19.91 -27.84
CA GLY A 141 4.74 -21.23 -27.47
C GLY A 141 3.21 -21.27 -27.41
N LEU A 142 2.58 -21.42 -28.58
CA LEU A 142 1.21 -21.91 -28.72
C LEU A 142 1.23 -23.44 -28.60
N SER A 143 0.43 -24.03 -27.71
CA SER A 143 -0.08 -25.43 -27.79
C SER A 143 -1.15 -25.63 -26.71
N ALA A 144 -2.43 -25.64 -27.09
CA ALA A 144 -3.24 -26.81 -27.49
C ALA A 144 -4.00 -27.37 -26.26
N LEU A 145 -5.27 -27.01 -26.06
CA LEU A 145 -6.47 -27.60 -26.68
C LEU A 145 -6.70 -29.05 -26.23
N MET A 146 -7.54 -29.24 -25.20
CA MET A 146 -8.27 -30.48 -24.98
C MET A 146 -9.77 -30.17 -24.85
N LEU A 147 -10.55 -30.92 -25.62
CA LEU A 147 -11.89 -30.60 -26.10
C LEU A 147 -12.80 -31.79 -25.74
N VAL A 148 -13.55 -31.71 -24.63
CA VAL A 148 -14.72 -32.55 -24.29
C VAL A 148 -15.48 -31.75 -23.23
N GLY A 149 -16.76 -31.38 -23.29
CA GLY A 149 -17.91 -31.70 -24.11
C GLY A 149 -19.10 -31.33 -23.21
N GLY A 150 -19.91 -30.33 -23.58
CA GLY A 150 -20.93 -29.78 -22.69
C GLY A 150 -21.84 -28.78 -23.37
N LEU A 151 -22.68 -29.30 -24.26
CA LEU A 151 -23.71 -28.62 -25.03
C LEU A 151 -24.75 -27.96 -24.09
N SER A 152 -24.94 -26.65 -24.18
CA SER A 152 -26.22 -25.99 -23.89
C SER A 152 -26.27 -24.65 -24.63
N ALA A 153 -26.79 -24.75 -25.84
CA ALA A 153 -27.21 -23.63 -26.67
C ALA A 153 -28.46 -22.98 -26.06
N MET A 154 -28.49 -21.65 -26.02
CA MET A 154 -29.68 -20.80 -26.23
C MET A 154 -29.16 -19.36 -26.20
N ALA A 155 -28.60 -18.91 -27.32
CA ALA A 155 -29.33 -18.14 -28.32
C ALA A 155 -29.60 -16.71 -27.83
N ALA A 156 -28.69 -15.83 -28.24
CA ALA A 156 -28.91 -14.40 -28.32
C ALA A 156 -30.26 -14.10 -28.97
N ARG A 157 -31.10 -13.28 -28.32
CA ARG A 157 -32.09 -12.49 -29.04
C ARG A 157 -31.87 -11.02 -28.77
N ARG A 158 -31.67 -10.35 -29.90
CA ARG A 158 -31.25 -8.96 -30.08
C ARG A 158 -32.25 -7.99 -29.48
N ARG A 159 -31.69 -6.91 -28.93
CA ARG A 159 -32.13 -5.50 -29.00
C ARG A 159 -33.59 -5.28 -29.45
N ARG A 160 -34.40 -4.75 -28.55
CA ARG A 160 -35.42 -3.77 -28.91
C ARG A 160 -35.34 -2.61 -27.92
N LEU A 161 -34.85 -1.48 -28.42
CA LEU A 161 -35.13 -0.14 -27.90
C LEU A 161 -36.64 0.10 -28.04
N PRO A 162 -37.32 0.69 -27.05
CA PRO A 162 -38.54 1.43 -27.31
C PRO A 162 -38.19 2.90 -27.56
N ALA A 163 -38.47 3.38 -28.77
CA ALA A 163 -38.65 4.78 -29.09
C ALA A 163 -40.13 4.99 -29.43
N GLY A 164 -40.73 6.04 -28.86
CA GLY A 164 -42.10 6.52 -29.09
C GLY A 164 -43.06 6.08 -27.98
N ILE A 165 -44.02 6.87 -27.49
CA ILE A 165 -44.55 8.18 -27.90
C ILE A 165 -45.51 8.68 -26.79
N SER A 166 -45.58 10.00 -26.65
CA SER A 166 -46.58 10.88 -26.01
C SER A 166 -47.99 10.34 -25.63
N SER A 167 -48.53 10.77 -24.47
CA SER A 167 -49.74 11.62 -24.35
C SER A 167 -50.61 11.36 -23.09
N ALA A 168 -50.88 12.44 -22.36
CA ALA A 168 -52.08 12.83 -21.60
C ALA A 168 -52.95 11.77 -20.89
N ALA A 169 -53.07 11.94 -19.57
CA ALA A 169 -54.34 12.19 -18.86
C ALA A 169 -54.03 12.82 -17.49
#